data_AF-A0A3M1NDI7-F1
#
_entry.id   AF-A0A3M1NDI7-F1
#
_cell.length_a   1.000
_cell.length_b   1.000
_cell.length_c   1.000
_cell.angle_alpha   90.00
_cell.angle_beta   90.00
_cell.angle_gamma   90.00
#
_symmetry.space_group_name_H-M   'P 1'
#
loop_
_entity.id
_entity.type
_entity.pdbx_description
1 polymer ?
#
loop_
_entity_poly.entity_id
_entity_poly.type
_entity_poly.pdbx_seq_one_letter_code
_entity_poly.pdbx_strand_id
1 'polypeptide(L)'
;DQVYGFTSDQEAEQAVARIMRFTGLPQNFTIMAANVPNAAAVIREGKRLILYNQAFMERVKRTTNTDWAAISILAHEIGHHLSGHTLEAGGSRPETELQADKFSGFTLFKMEASLEDAQAAMESMVSEGGSATHPPRSARLAAIANGWMEARDQTKRTTPNESLPENDTPPERQPIVDEPEEDIPPPDPAPGLTIVARCTFHDGSASFLTSTGEIYTNYMGTTISIGRRVPSQQPGIAWFYVVQSSDPTVQYYLNIMGLSGTTYAVDDDGVIWGQNAWGQPVQMGYVTYQR
;
A
#
# COMPACT_ATOMS: atom_id res chain seq x y z
N ASP A 1 -5.91 -35.77 24.17
CA ASP A 1 -6.66 -34.70 23.49
C ASP A 1 -7.44 -33.89 24.51
N GLN A 2 -6.84 -32.81 25.01
CA GLN A 2 -7.54 -31.86 25.88
C GLN A 2 -7.92 -30.65 25.03
N VAL A 3 -9.20 -30.61 24.66
CA VAL A 3 -9.85 -29.44 24.10
C VAL A 3 -10.03 -28.44 25.25
N TYR A 4 -9.13 -27.46 25.33
CA TYR A 4 -9.30 -26.29 26.20
C TYR A 4 -10.26 -25.31 25.51
N GLY A 5 -11.52 -25.72 25.44
CA GLY A 5 -12.59 -24.86 24.97
C GLY A 5 -13.03 -23.91 26.07
N PHE A 6 -13.38 -22.70 25.64
CA PHE A 6 -14.17 -21.70 26.37
C PHE A 6 -13.38 -20.73 27.26
N THR A 7 -12.60 -19.86 26.61
CA THR A 7 -12.66 -18.38 26.77
C THR A 7 -11.97 -17.68 25.57
N SER A 8 -11.00 -18.33 24.92
CA SER A 8 -10.20 -17.79 23.81
C SER A 8 -10.76 -18.00 22.40
N ASP A 9 -11.39 -19.15 22.11
CA ASP A 9 -11.90 -19.45 20.76
C ASP A 9 -13.06 -18.51 20.39
N GLN A 10 -13.98 -18.25 21.31
CA GLN A 10 -15.12 -17.36 21.06
C GLN A 10 -14.67 -15.89 20.88
N GLU A 11 -13.68 -15.43 21.64
CA GLU A 11 -13.10 -14.08 21.46
C GLU A 11 -12.41 -13.96 20.09
N ALA A 12 -11.66 -14.99 19.69
CA ALA A 12 -10.97 -15.05 18.40
C ALA A 12 -11.97 -15.10 17.23
N GLU A 13 -13.02 -15.92 17.32
CA GLU A 13 -14.12 -15.97 16.35
C GLU A 13 -14.84 -14.62 16.24
N GLN A 14 -15.12 -13.96 17.37
CA GLN A 14 -15.71 -12.62 17.37
C GLN A 14 -14.79 -11.58 16.73
N ALA A 15 -13.48 -11.62 17.00
CA ALA A 15 -12.50 -10.73 16.39
C ALA A 15 -12.46 -10.93 14.86
N VAL A 16 -12.40 -12.17 14.39
CA VAL A 16 -12.46 -12.50 12.96
C VAL A 16 -13.77 -12.00 12.34
N ALA A 17 -14.91 -12.27 12.98
CA ALA A 17 -16.20 -11.82 12.49
C ALA A 17 -16.29 -10.29 12.39
N ARG A 18 -15.71 -9.56 13.35
CA ARG A 18 -15.63 -8.09 13.31
C ARG A 18 -14.78 -7.61 12.14
N ILE A 19 -13.61 -8.20 11.91
CA ILE A 19 -12.73 -7.87 10.78
C ILE A 19 -13.45 -8.12 9.45
N MET A 20 -14.07 -9.29 9.29
CA MET A 20 -14.70 -9.70 8.03
C MET A 20 -15.84 -8.77 7.60
N ARG A 21 -16.52 -8.08 8.52
CA ARG A 21 -17.57 -7.09 8.20
C ARG A 21 -17.08 -5.94 7.31
N PHE A 22 -15.78 -5.64 7.33
CA PHE A 22 -15.20 -4.54 6.55
C PHE A 22 -14.62 -4.97 5.20
N THR A 23 -14.72 -6.26 4.88
CA THR A 23 -14.15 -6.83 3.64
C THR A 23 -15.16 -6.95 2.51
N GLY A 24 -16.46 -6.98 2.81
CA GLY A 24 -17.51 -7.27 1.84
C GLY A 24 -17.52 -8.71 1.33
N LEU A 25 -16.65 -9.59 1.85
CA LEU A 25 -16.53 -10.98 1.44
C LEU A 25 -17.13 -11.93 2.49
N PRO A 26 -17.72 -13.06 2.07
CA PRO A 26 -18.10 -14.11 3.00
C PRO A 26 -16.84 -14.77 3.58
N GLN A 27 -16.87 -15.07 4.88
CA GLN A 27 -15.83 -15.88 5.52
C GLN A 27 -15.89 -17.32 4.99
N ASN A 28 -14.77 -17.85 4.52
CA ASN A 28 -14.62 -19.21 4.02
C ASN A 28 -13.40 -19.94 4.63
N PHE A 29 -13.01 -19.52 5.84
CA PHE A 29 -11.93 -20.09 6.63
C PHE A 29 -12.36 -20.24 8.09
N THR A 30 -11.68 -21.10 8.84
CA THR A 30 -11.95 -21.35 10.27
C THR A 30 -10.76 -20.89 11.10
N ILE A 31 -11.03 -20.20 12.21
CA ILE A 31 -10.01 -19.86 13.20
C ILE A 31 -9.95 -20.95 14.27
N MET A 32 -8.74 -21.37 14.66
CA MET A 32 -8.55 -22.43 15.64
C MET A 32 -7.30 -22.16 16.48
N ALA A 33 -7.42 -22.34 17.80
CA ALA A 33 -6.25 -22.41 18.66
C ALA A 33 -5.38 -23.61 18.27
N ALA A 34 -4.06 -23.40 18.19
CA ALA A 34 -3.10 -24.42 17.81
C ALA A 34 -1.72 -24.17 18.44
N ASN A 35 -0.91 -25.22 18.48
CA ASN A 35 0.49 -25.13 18.91
C ASN A 35 1.40 -24.63 17.78
N VAL A 36 1.18 -23.37 17.37
CA VAL A 36 2.05 -22.63 16.45
C VAL A 36 2.87 -21.60 17.25
N PRO A 37 4.00 -21.06 16.74
CA PRO A 37 4.78 -20.06 17.49
C PRO A 37 4.01 -18.74 17.74
N ASN A 38 3.13 -18.36 16.81
CA ASN A 38 2.44 -17.08 16.73
C ASN A 38 1.00 -17.26 16.17
N ALA A 39 0.69 -16.71 15.00
CA ALA A 39 -0.49 -17.02 14.20
C ALA A 39 -0.06 -17.34 12.76
N ALA A 40 -0.88 -18.09 12.02
CA ALA A 40 -0.60 -18.47 10.64
C ALA A 40 -1.87 -18.80 9.86
N ALA A 41 -2.03 -18.21 8.69
CA ALA A 41 -2.98 -18.62 7.66
C ALA A 41 -2.42 -19.80 6.85
N VAL A 42 -3.16 -20.90 6.79
CA VAL A 42 -2.74 -22.13 6.10
C VAL A 42 -3.89 -22.79 5.36
N ILE A 43 -3.56 -23.63 4.38
CA ILE A 43 -4.51 -24.57 3.79
C ILE A 43 -4.05 -25.98 4.17
N ARG A 44 -4.90 -26.74 4.86
CA ARG A 44 -4.66 -28.14 5.22
C ARG A 44 -5.85 -28.98 4.79
N GLU A 45 -5.58 -30.04 4.03
CA GLU A 45 -6.62 -30.97 3.54
C GLU A 45 -7.76 -30.24 2.79
N GLY A 46 -7.41 -29.22 2.00
CA GLY A 46 -8.37 -28.39 1.26
C GLY A 46 -9.17 -27.41 2.12
N LYS A 47 -8.92 -27.33 3.43
CA LYS A 47 -9.58 -26.39 4.35
C LYS A 47 -8.67 -25.20 4.64
N ARG A 48 -9.24 -23.99 4.59
CA ARG A 48 -8.56 -22.74 4.94
C ARG A 48 -8.65 -22.52 6.44
N LEU A 49 -7.50 -22.35 7.10
CA LEU A 49 -7.41 -22.26 8.56
C LEU A 49 -6.56 -21.06 8.96
N ILE A 50 -7.02 -20.31 9.96
CA ILE A 50 -6.19 -19.40 10.74
C ILE A 50 -5.86 -20.10 12.05
N LEU A 51 -4.60 -20.49 12.21
CA LEU A 51 -4.09 -21.14 13.42
C LEU A 51 -3.48 -20.07 14.31
N TYR A 52 -3.80 -20.03 15.60
CA TYR A 52 -3.19 -19.07 16.52
C TYR A 52 -2.78 -19.72 17.84
N ASN A 53 -1.73 -19.18 18.45
CA ASN A 53 -1.29 -19.54 19.78
C ASN A 53 -1.88 -18.59 20.81
N GLN A 54 -2.77 -19.11 21.64
CA GLN A 54 -3.47 -18.33 22.66
C GLN A 54 -2.51 -17.60 23.62
N ALA A 55 -1.48 -18.28 24.13
CA ALA A 55 -0.52 -17.68 25.07
C ALA A 55 0.32 -16.58 24.41
N PHE A 56 0.62 -16.72 23.11
CA PHE A 56 1.24 -15.66 22.34
C PHE A 56 0.32 -14.45 22.21
N MET A 57 -0.96 -14.64 21.84
CA MET A 57 -1.92 -13.55 21.68
C MET A 57 -2.17 -12.81 23.01
N GLU A 58 -2.31 -13.54 24.12
CA GLU A 58 -2.42 -12.95 25.47
C GLU A 58 -1.17 -12.16 25.85
N ARG A 59 0.03 -12.67 25.53
CA ARG A 59 1.29 -11.96 25.76
C ARG A 59 1.36 -10.67 24.95
N VAL A 60 0.97 -10.69 23.68
CA VAL A 60 0.92 -9.50 22.82
C VAL A 60 0.04 -8.43 23.46
N LYS A 61 -1.23 -8.76 23.78
CA LYS A 61 -2.17 -7.83 24.42
C LYS A 61 -1.60 -7.19 25.69
N ARG A 62 -0.96 -8.01 26.54
CA ARG A 62 -0.36 -7.53 27.79
C ARG A 62 0.86 -6.63 27.55
N THR A 63 1.70 -6.96 26.58
CA THR A 63 2.92 -6.18 26.29
C THR A 63 2.59 -4.85 25.64
N THR A 64 1.61 -4.81 24.74
CA THR A 64 1.20 -3.58 24.04
C THR A 64 0.17 -2.76 24.80
N ASN A 65 -0.44 -3.34 25.84
CA ASN A 65 -1.54 -2.74 26.61
C ASN A 65 -2.73 -2.32 25.72
N THR A 66 -3.00 -3.07 24.65
CA THR A 66 -4.11 -2.83 23.72
C THR A 66 -4.53 -4.14 23.04
N ASP A 67 -5.84 -4.34 22.88
CA ASP A 67 -6.39 -5.48 22.14
C ASP A 67 -6.15 -5.35 20.63
N TRP A 68 -5.92 -4.13 20.15
CA TRP A 68 -5.66 -3.84 18.74
C TRP A 68 -4.46 -4.58 18.18
N ALA A 69 -3.45 -4.85 19.02
CA ALA A 69 -2.29 -5.63 18.62
C ALA A 69 -2.62 -7.10 18.29
N ALA A 70 -3.55 -7.71 19.03
CA ALA A 70 -4.04 -9.03 18.70
C ALA A 70 -4.94 -9.00 17.44
N ILE A 71 -5.78 -7.98 17.33
CA ILE A 71 -6.66 -7.80 16.16
C ILE A 71 -5.84 -7.58 14.88
N SER A 72 -4.75 -6.81 14.94
CA SER A 72 -3.87 -6.55 13.78
C SER A 72 -3.19 -7.80 13.26
N ILE A 73 -2.76 -8.70 14.16
CA ILE A 73 -2.21 -10.01 13.80
C ILE A 73 -3.27 -10.86 13.11
N LEU A 74 -4.49 -10.93 13.63
CA LEU A 74 -5.57 -11.69 12.98
C LEU A 74 -5.95 -11.08 11.62
N ALA A 75 -6.01 -9.75 11.51
CA ALA A 75 -6.29 -9.07 10.26
C ALA A 75 -5.20 -9.36 9.21
N HIS A 76 -3.93 -9.42 9.63
CA HIS A 76 -2.81 -9.80 8.77
C HIS A 76 -3.00 -11.23 8.21
N GLU A 77 -3.31 -12.22 9.06
CA GLU A 77 -3.56 -13.60 8.62
C GLU A 77 -4.79 -13.70 7.69
N ILE A 78 -5.84 -12.94 7.97
CA ILE A 78 -7.01 -12.84 7.08
C ILE A 78 -6.57 -12.26 5.73
N GLY A 79 -5.70 -11.25 5.71
CA GLY A 79 -5.12 -10.67 4.49
C GLY A 79 -4.41 -11.72 3.63
N HIS A 80 -3.59 -12.59 4.23
CA HIS A 80 -2.96 -13.70 3.51
C HIS A 80 -3.96 -14.64 2.85
N HIS A 81 -5.09 -14.89 3.50
CA HIS A 81 -6.17 -15.64 2.89
C HIS A 81 -6.83 -14.84 1.76
N LEU A 82 -7.33 -13.63 2.01
CA LEU A 82 -8.11 -12.90 1.02
C LEU A 82 -7.31 -12.57 -0.25
N SER A 83 -6.02 -12.28 -0.12
CA SER A 83 -5.11 -12.03 -1.25
C SER A 83 -4.59 -13.30 -1.92
N GLY A 84 -4.98 -14.49 -1.46
CA GLY A 84 -4.59 -15.75 -2.08
C GLY A 84 -3.16 -16.20 -1.81
N HIS A 85 -2.41 -15.53 -0.93
CA HIS A 85 -1.02 -15.86 -0.61
C HIS A 85 -0.84 -17.31 -0.14
N THR A 86 -1.86 -17.87 0.53
CA THR A 86 -1.85 -19.26 1.01
C THR A 86 -1.96 -20.33 -0.10
N LEU A 87 -2.23 -19.93 -1.35
CA LEU A 87 -2.32 -20.83 -2.51
C LEU A 87 -0.96 -21.03 -3.19
N GLU A 88 -0.03 -20.11 -3.00
CA GLU A 88 1.29 -20.15 -3.62
C GLU A 88 2.26 -21.04 -2.84
N ALA A 89 3.07 -21.82 -3.56
CA ALA A 89 4.13 -22.60 -2.94
C ALA A 89 5.29 -21.68 -2.50
N GLY A 90 5.78 -21.84 -1.27
CA GLY A 90 6.99 -21.13 -0.80
C GLY A 90 6.84 -20.34 0.50
N GLY A 91 5.63 -20.23 1.06
CA GLY A 91 5.42 -19.57 2.36
C GLY A 91 5.61 -18.05 2.30
N SER A 92 5.96 -17.44 3.44
CA SER A 92 6.14 -15.99 3.58
C SER A 92 7.20 -15.44 2.62
N ARG A 93 6.80 -14.39 1.89
CA ARG A 93 7.67 -13.60 1.02
C ARG A 93 7.53 -12.12 1.39
N PRO A 94 8.58 -11.31 1.26
CA PRO A 94 8.52 -9.90 1.63
C PRO A 94 7.33 -9.15 1.04
N GLU A 95 7.03 -9.36 -0.25
CA GLU A 95 5.90 -8.73 -0.92
C GLU A 95 4.55 -9.12 -0.29
N THR A 96 4.31 -10.42 -0.09
CA THR A 96 3.06 -10.94 0.48
C THR A 96 2.83 -10.49 1.91
N GLU A 97 3.91 -10.36 2.70
CA GLU A 97 3.85 -9.85 4.08
C GLU A 97 3.45 -8.37 4.10
N LEU A 98 4.02 -7.54 3.21
CA LEU A 98 3.68 -6.12 3.12
C LEU A 98 2.26 -5.89 2.62
N GLN A 99 1.77 -6.73 1.70
CA GLN A 99 0.37 -6.70 1.27
C GLN A 99 -0.59 -7.04 2.42
N ALA A 100 -0.27 -8.08 3.22
CA ALA A 100 -1.05 -8.45 4.39
C ALA A 100 -0.99 -7.38 5.51
N ASP A 101 0.16 -6.74 5.71
CA ASP A 101 0.32 -5.60 6.63
C ASP A 101 -0.53 -4.40 6.20
N LYS A 102 -0.52 -4.06 4.90
CA LYS A 102 -1.36 -3.01 4.34
C LYS A 102 -2.85 -3.31 4.56
N PHE A 103 -3.27 -4.54 4.28
CA PHE A 103 -4.65 -4.97 4.54
C PHE A 103 -5.03 -4.85 6.03
N SER A 104 -4.12 -5.22 6.92
CA SER A 104 -4.31 -5.09 8.37
C SER A 104 -4.55 -3.63 8.76
N GLY A 105 -3.66 -2.72 8.38
CA GLY A 105 -3.81 -1.29 8.66
C GLY A 105 -5.11 -0.69 8.12
N PHE A 106 -5.48 -1.05 6.89
CA PHE A 106 -6.73 -0.61 6.25
C PHE A 106 -7.97 -1.03 7.03
N THR A 107 -8.02 -2.30 7.43
CA THR A 107 -9.14 -2.85 8.20
C THR A 107 -9.20 -2.21 9.58
N LEU A 108 -8.06 -2.06 10.26
CA LEU A 108 -8.01 -1.51 11.60
C LEU A 108 -8.49 -0.05 11.65
N PHE A 109 -8.18 0.78 10.65
CA PHE A 109 -8.78 2.11 10.55
C PHE A 109 -10.31 2.05 10.45
N LYS A 110 -10.86 1.17 9.60
CA LYS A 110 -12.31 1.03 9.44
C LYS A 110 -13.00 0.52 10.72
N MET A 111 -12.24 -0.15 11.59
CA MET A 111 -12.66 -0.57 12.92
C MET A 111 -12.42 0.52 13.99
N GLU A 112 -12.00 1.73 13.59
CA GLU A 112 -11.76 2.90 14.46
C GLU A 112 -10.49 2.83 15.32
N ALA A 113 -9.53 1.96 14.96
CA ALA A 113 -8.23 1.93 15.62
C ALA A 113 -7.40 3.19 15.29
N SER A 114 -6.65 3.69 16.28
CA SER A 114 -5.61 4.68 16.02
C SER A 114 -4.46 4.08 15.18
N LEU A 115 -3.64 4.93 14.55
CA LEU A 115 -2.47 4.44 13.82
C LEU A 115 -1.46 3.77 14.78
N GLU A 116 -1.28 4.34 15.98
CA GLU A 116 -0.44 3.77 17.03
C GLU A 116 -0.91 2.37 17.43
N ASP A 117 -2.21 2.20 17.67
CA ASP A 117 -2.82 0.89 17.96
C ASP A 117 -2.62 -0.11 16.81
N ALA A 118 -2.77 0.34 15.56
CA ALA A 118 -2.57 -0.50 14.39
C ALA A 118 -1.12 -0.98 14.24
N GLN A 119 -0.15 -0.18 14.71
CA GLN A 119 1.28 -0.46 14.65
C GLN A 119 1.82 -1.18 15.90
N ALA A 120 1.08 -1.18 17.02
CA ALA A 120 1.54 -1.63 18.33
C ALA A 120 2.14 -3.05 18.35
N ALA A 121 1.54 -4.00 17.62
CA ALA A 121 2.07 -5.37 17.51
C ALA A 121 3.43 -5.38 16.82
N MET A 122 3.58 -4.63 15.72
CA MET A 122 4.79 -4.59 14.91
C MET A 122 5.94 -3.92 15.67
N GLU A 123 5.65 -2.84 16.41
CA GLU A 123 6.64 -2.15 17.24
C GLU A 123 7.15 -3.02 18.39
N SER A 124 6.28 -3.82 18.99
CA SER A 124 6.62 -4.60 20.19
C SER A 124 7.21 -5.98 19.92
N MET A 125 6.84 -6.61 18.79
CA MET A 125 7.05 -8.07 18.62
C MET A 125 8.08 -8.46 17.55
N VAL A 126 8.40 -7.57 16.59
CA VAL A 126 9.25 -7.92 15.43
C VAL A 126 10.62 -7.30 15.60
N SER A 127 11.73 -8.00 15.41
CA SER A 127 13.08 -7.39 15.47
C SER A 127 13.28 -6.29 14.42
N GLU A 128 14.14 -5.30 14.67
CA GLU A 128 14.42 -4.23 13.69
C GLU A 128 14.90 -4.76 12.33
N GLY A 129 15.77 -5.78 12.35
CA GLY A 129 16.32 -6.41 11.15
C GLY A 129 15.30 -7.30 10.43
N GLY A 130 15.25 -7.20 9.10
CA GLY A 130 14.53 -8.12 8.24
C GLY A 130 15.28 -9.42 7.96
N SER A 131 14.68 -10.31 7.17
CA SER A 131 15.26 -11.56 6.68
C SER A 131 14.91 -11.77 5.21
N ALA A 132 15.39 -12.87 4.61
CA ALA A 132 15.05 -13.22 3.23
C ALA A 132 13.53 -13.42 2.99
N THR A 133 12.79 -13.82 4.02
CA THR A 133 11.35 -14.12 3.94
C THR A 133 10.48 -13.09 4.64
N HIS A 134 11.03 -12.24 5.50
CA HIS A 134 10.29 -11.24 6.27
C HIS A 134 10.92 -9.85 6.10
N PRO A 135 10.13 -8.81 5.73
CA PRO A 135 10.64 -7.45 5.61
C PRO A 135 11.17 -6.89 6.94
N PRO A 136 12.04 -5.87 6.92
CA PRO A 136 12.44 -5.16 8.14
C PRO A 136 11.22 -4.48 8.79
N ARG A 137 11.29 -4.27 10.11
CA ARG A 137 10.19 -3.69 10.90
C ARG A 137 9.68 -2.37 10.31
N SER A 138 10.58 -1.49 9.88
CA SER A 138 10.23 -0.19 9.29
C SER A 138 9.36 -0.32 8.04
N ALA A 139 9.64 -1.30 7.18
CA ALA A 139 8.85 -1.54 5.98
C ALA A 139 7.44 -2.03 6.32
N ARG A 140 7.34 -2.93 7.31
CA ARG A 140 6.06 -3.44 7.81
C ARG A 140 5.21 -2.34 8.46
N LEU A 141 5.82 -1.49 9.30
CA LEU A 141 5.17 -0.32 9.89
C LEU A 141 4.64 0.65 8.84
N ALA A 142 5.42 0.92 7.79
CA ALA A 142 5.01 1.77 6.68
C ALA A 142 3.85 1.17 5.88
N ALA A 143 3.87 -0.15 5.62
CA ALA A 143 2.76 -0.83 4.96
C ALA A 143 1.45 -0.73 5.76
N ILE A 144 1.49 -0.94 7.08
CA ILE A 144 0.34 -0.72 7.97
C ILE A 144 -0.16 0.71 7.86
N ALA A 145 0.74 1.70 7.94
CA ALA A 145 0.38 3.12 7.84
C ALA A 145 -0.28 3.44 6.50
N ASN A 146 0.26 2.93 5.39
CA ASN A 146 -0.29 3.10 4.04
C ASN A 146 -1.75 2.63 3.97
N GLY A 147 -2.03 1.42 4.46
CA GLY A 147 -3.39 0.88 4.48
C GLY A 147 -4.33 1.70 5.35
N TRP A 148 -3.87 2.09 6.55
CA TRP A 148 -4.65 2.88 7.49
C TRP A 148 -5.06 4.24 6.90
N MET A 149 -4.12 4.95 6.25
CA MET A 149 -4.43 6.24 5.61
C MET A 149 -5.31 6.08 4.38
N GLU A 150 -5.12 5.03 3.58
CA GLU A 150 -5.98 4.74 2.44
C GLU A 150 -7.44 4.61 2.88
N ALA A 151 -7.70 3.85 3.96
CA ALA A 151 -9.05 3.72 4.51
C ALA A 151 -9.59 5.05 5.07
N ARG A 152 -8.74 5.86 5.72
CA ARG A 152 -9.10 7.19 6.21
C ARG A 152 -9.57 8.11 5.09
N ASP A 153 -8.83 8.13 4.00
CA ASP A 153 -9.11 9.04 2.90
C ASP A 153 -10.35 8.58 2.10
N GLN A 154 -10.66 7.27 2.09
CA GLN A 154 -11.95 6.76 1.62
C GLN A 154 -13.13 7.26 2.48
N THR A 155 -13.02 7.23 3.81
CA THR A 155 -14.11 7.67 4.70
C THR A 155 -14.39 9.17 4.60
N LYS A 156 -13.35 10.01 4.44
CA LYS A 156 -13.52 11.46 4.22
C LYS A 156 -14.31 11.78 2.95
N ARG A 157 -14.19 10.96 1.91
CA ARG A 157 -14.94 11.12 0.65
C ARG A 157 -16.43 10.76 0.80
N THR A 158 -16.82 10.06 1.87
CA THR A 158 -18.21 9.62 2.10
C THR A 158 -19.02 10.47 3.07
N THR A 159 -18.42 11.45 3.75
CA THR A 159 -19.16 12.41 4.60
C THR A 159 -19.79 13.50 3.73
N PRO A 160 -21.13 13.64 3.68
CA PRO A 160 -21.80 14.71 2.94
C PRO A 160 -21.59 16.03 3.67
N ASN A 161 -20.96 17.02 3.03
CA ASN A 161 -21.08 18.40 3.46
C ASN A 161 -22.11 19.11 2.59
N GLU A 162 -23.11 19.67 3.27
CA GLU A 162 -24.12 20.65 2.85
C GLU A 162 -25.27 20.22 1.91
N SER A 163 -26.47 20.57 2.39
CA SER A 163 -27.80 20.25 1.90
C SER A 163 -28.03 20.59 0.43
N LEU A 164 -28.49 19.59 -0.33
CA LEU A 164 -29.09 19.76 -1.65
C LEU A 164 -30.41 20.53 -1.52
N PRO A 165 -30.64 21.63 -2.26
CA PRO A 165 -31.98 22.15 -2.44
C PRO A 165 -32.76 21.20 -3.36
N GLU A 166 -33.90 20.72 -2.89
CA GLU A 166 -34.94 20.11 -3.72
C GLU A 166 -35.53 21.19 -4.66
N ASN A 167 -35.03 21.27 -5.90
CA ASN A 167 -35.88 21.43 -7.08
C ASN A 167 -35.10 21.39 -8.38
N ASP A 168 -35.82 20.95 -9.40
CA ASP A 168 -35.57 21.09 -10.83
C ASP A 168 -34.62 20.09 -11.52
N THR A 169 -35.30 19.15 -12.18
CA THR A 169 -35.10 18.66 -13.56
C THR A 169 -33.68 18.25 -13.98
N PRO A 170 -33.47 17.05 -14.58
CA PRO A 170 -32.14 16.58 -14.98
C PRO A 170 -31.40 17.65 -15.78
N PRO A 171 -30.27 18.20 -15.29
CA PRO A 171 -29.56 19.20 -16.03
C PRO A 171 -28.89 18.53 -17.21
N GLU A 172 -29.11 19.13 -18.37
CA GLU A 172 -28.43 18.81 -19.61
C GLU A 172 -26.91 18.86 -19.40
N ARG A 173 -26.24 17.80 -19.83
CA ARG A 173 -24.82 17.56 -19.54
C ARG A 173 -23.96 18.63 -20.22
N GLN A 174 -23.62 19.68 -19.48
CA GLN A 174 -22.52 20.55 -19.85
C GLN A 174 -21.20 19.85 -19.50
N PRO A 175 -20.16 19.98 -20.34
CA PRO A 175 -18.87 19.39 -20.06
C PRO A 175 -18.32 20.01 -18.76
N ILE A 176 -18.07 19.14 -17.78
CA ILE A 176 -17.42 19.50 -16.53
C ILE A 176 -16.00 19.91 -16.91
N VAL A 177 -15.67 21.18 -16.67
CA VAL A 177 -14.29 21.65 -16.74
C VAL A 177 -13.71 21.28 -15.39
N ASP A 178 -12.90 20.23 -15.34
CA ASP A 178 -12.10 19.89 -14.17
C ASP A 178 -11.17 21.08 -13.88
N GLU A 179 -11.38 21.79 -12.79
CA GLU A 179 -10.27 22.56 -12.21
C GLU A 179 -9.33 21.56 -11.54
N PRO A 180 -8.06 21.48 -11.97
CA PRO A 180 -7.13 20.52 -11.41
C PRO A 180 -6.86 20.90 -9.95
N GLU A 181 -6.96 19.92 -9.05
CA GLU A 181 -6.25 19.99 -7.77
C GLU A 181 -4.78 20.21 -8.13
N GLU A 182 -4.25 21.41 -7.88
CA GLU A 182 -2.84 21.71 -8.11
C GLU A 182 -2.04 20.79 -7.20
N ASP A 183 -1.51 19.72 -7.80
CA ASP A 183 -0.50 18.85 -7.20
C ASP A 183 0.73 19.73 -6.95
N ILE A 184 0.75 20.34 -5.77
CA ILE A 184 1.72 21.37 -5.39
C ILE A 184 3.11 20.73 -5.59
N PRO A 185 3.99 21.36 -6.38
CA PRO A 185 5.33 20.84 -6.56
C PRO A 185 5.97 20.57 -5.20
N PRO A 186 6.72 19.47 -5.05
CA PRO A 186 7.48 19.24 -3.82
C PRO A 186 8.27 20.49 -3.46
N PRO A 187 8.41 20.83 -2.16
CA PRO A 187 9.39 21.85 -1.76
C PRO A 187 10.73 21.53 -2.41
N ASP A 188 11.43 22.55 -2.94
CA ASP A 188 12.67 22.36 -3.70
C ASP A 188 13.58 21.34 -3.00
N PRO A 189 13.93 20.22 -3.68
CA PRO A 189 14.67 19.14 -3.04
C PRO A 189 16.07 19.62 -2.72
N ALA A 190 16.33 19.96 -1.45
CA ALA A 190 17.55 20.61 -0.98
C ALA A 190 17.88 21.97 -1.67
N PRO A 191 18.60 22.89 -1.00
CA PRO A 191 19.01 24.15 -1.62
C PRO A 191 19.88 23.90 -2.87
N GLY A 192 19.36 24.20 -4.06
CA GLY A 192 20.11 24.16 -5.33
C GLY A 192 19.54 23.29 -6.46
N LEU A 193 18.43 22.56 -6.24
CA LEU A 193 17.75 21.80 -7.31
C LEU A 193 16.51 22.54 -7.80
N THR A 194 16.53 23.02 -9.04
CA THR A 194 15.39 23.71 -9.67
C THR A 194 14.53 22.72 -10.44
N ILE A 195 13.21 22.71 -10.22
CA ILE A 195 12.26 21.97 -11.05
C ILE A 195 12.22 22.57 -12.46
N VAL A 196 12.40 21.76 -13.49
CA VAL A 196 12.39 22.18 -14.90
C VAL A 196 11.22 21.61 -15.70
N ALA A 197 10.58 20.54 -15.22
CA ALA A 197 9.39 20.00 -15.86
C ALA A 197 8.52 19.20 -14.88
N ARG A 198 7.23 19.09 -15.20
CA ARG A 198 6.28 18.16 -14.58
C ARG A 198 5.99 17.03 -15.58
N CYS A 199 6.13 15.79 -15.15
CA CYS A 199 5.68 14.61 -15.88
C CYS A 199 4.30 14.22 -15.34
N THR A 200 3.31 14.05 -16.20
CA THR A 200 1.95 13.67 -15.83
C THR A 200 1.58 12.39 -16.58
N PHE A 201 1.13 11.38 -15.85
CA PHE A 201 0.70 10.09 -16.40
C PHE A 201 -0.84 10.03 -16.47
N HIS A 202 -1.35 9.20 -17.38
CA HIS A 202 -2.79 9.01 -17.58
C HIS A 202 -3.52 8.37 -16.38
N ASP A 203 -2.78 7.71 -15.48
CA ASP A 203 -3.32 7.20 -14.22
C ASP A 203 -3.50 8.28 -13.14
N GLY A 204 -3.19 9.53 -13.46
CA GLY A 204 -3.27 10.68 -12.57
C GLY A 204 -2.01 10.91 -11.73
N SER A 205 -1.00 10.03 -11.81
CA SER A 205 0.26 10.24 -11.11
C SER A 205 1.10 11.35 -11.74
N ALA A 206 1.83 12.08 -10.90
CA ALA A 206 2.76 13.10 -11.36
C ALA A 206 4.12 13.02 -10.66
N SER A 207 5.13 13.46 -11.39
CA SER A 207 6.50 13.58 -10.91
C SER A 207 7.17 14.83 -11.47
N PHE A 208 8.24 15.27 -10.84
CA PHE A 208 8.90 16.54 -11.12
C PHE A 208 10.36 16.30 -11.49
N LEU A 209 10.75 16.77 -12.66
CA LEU A 209 12.12 16.67 -13.19
C LEU A 209 12.90 17.89 -12.75
N THR A 210 14.09 17.68 -12.18
CA THR A 210 15.01 18.76 -11.80
C THR A 210 16.02 19.09 -12.92
N SER A 211 16.69 20.23 -12.79
CA SER A 211 17.78 20.64 -13.70
C SER A 211 18.95 19.65 -13.72
N THR A 212 19.18 18.91 -12.63
CA THR A 212 20.19 17.83 -12.55
C THR A 212 19.75 16.54 -13.24
N GLY A 213 18.48 16.42 -13.61
CA GLY A 213 17.92 15.23 -14.22
C GLY A 213 17.39 14.21 -13.22
N GLU A 214 17.28 14.54 -11.94
CA GLU A 214 16.60 13.68 -10.96
C GLU A 214 15.09 13.89 -11.03
N ILE A 215 14.33 12.84 -10.70
CA ILE A 215 12.87 12.85 -10.79
C ILE A 215 12.31 12.53 -9.40
N TYR A 216 11.47 13.44 -8.91
CA TYR A 216 10.87 13.36 -7.58
C TYR A 216 9.37 13.26 -7.64
N THR A 217 8.76 12.72 -6.59
CA THR A 217 7.32 12.81 -6.36
C THR A 217 7.05 13.11 -4.89
N ASN A 218 5.86 13.64 -4.61
CA ASN A 218 5.34 13.76 -3.25
C ASN A 218 4.61 12.47 -2.90
N TYR A 219 5.15 11.73 -1.93
CA TYR A 219 4.51 10.54 -1.39
C TYR A 219 4.29 10.74 0.11
N MET A 220 3.02 10.74 0.54
CA MET A 220 2.63 10.95 1.95
C MET A 220 3.23 12.22 2.59
N GLY A 221 3.27 13.32 1.85
CA GLY A 221 3.86 14.58 2.33
C GLY A 221 5.38 14.60 2.41
N THR A 222 6.05 13.56 1.88
CA THR A 222 7.52 13.49 1.76
C THR A 222 7.92 13.51 0.30
N THR A 223 8.90 14.37 -0.03
CA THR A 223 9.53 14.37 -1.35
C THR A 223 10.52 13.22 -1.45
N ILE A 224 10.30 12.32 -2.40
CA ILE A 224 11.15 11.15 -2.62
C ILE A 224 11.68 11.12 -4.06
N SER A 225 12.94 10.72 -4.22
CA SER A 225 13.55 10.50 -5.54
C SER A 225 13.12 9.15 -6.09
N ILE A 226 12.47 9.14 -7.25
CA ILE A 226 11.88 7.93 -7.86
C ILE A 226 12.45 7.62 -9.24
N GLY A 227 13.26 8.50 -9.81
CA GLY A 227 13.81 8.26 -11.13
C GLY A 227 14.88 9.26 -11.54
N ARG A 228 15.35 9.06 -12.76
CA ARG A 228 16.26 9.97 -13.44
C ARG A 228 15.92 10.09 -14.92
N ARG A 229 16.27 11.24 -15.49
CA ARG A 229 16.37 11.47 -16.93
C ARG A 229 17.70 10.92 -17.45
N VAL A 230 17.62 10.07 -18.46
CA VAL A 230 18.78 9.56 -19.20
C VAL A 230 18.70 10.06 -20.65
N PRO A 231 19.65 10.89 -21.14
CA PRO A 231 19.65 11.35 -22.52
C PRO A 231 19.65 10.19 -23.53
N SER A 232 18.93 10.36 -24.64
CA SER A 232 18.84 9.37 -25.71
C SER A 232 19.63 9.83 -26.95
N GLN A 233 20.13 8.86 -27.72
CA GLN A 233 20.70 9.09 -29.06
C GLN A 233 19.78 8.54 -30.17
N GLN A 234 18.61 7.99 -29.81
CA GLN A 234 17.68 7.41 -30.76
C GLN A 234 16.86 8.51 -31.44
N PRO A 235 16.70 8.48 -32.77
CA PRO A 235 15.87 9.45 -33.49
C PRO A 235 14.43 9.45 -32.95
N GLY A 236 13.90 10.63 -32.63
CA GLY A 236 12.53 10.80 -32.12
C GLY A 236 12.36 10.46 -30.64
N ILE A 237 13.43 10.16 -29.91
CA ILE A 237 13.41 10.00 -28.44
C ILE A 237 14.40 10.98 -27.84
N ALA A 238 13.90 12.00 -27.15
CA ALA A 238 14.70 13.02 -26.50
C ALA A 238 15.47 12.44 -25.29
N TRP A 239 14.79 11.66 -24.45
CA TRP A 239 15.38 11.06 -23.25
C TRP A 239 14.53 9.91 -22.70
N PHE A 240 15.08 9.15 -21.77
CA PHE A 240 14.41 8.08 -21.05
C PHE A 240 14.14 8.48 -19.59
N TYR A 241 12.89 8.34 -19.17
CA TYR A 241 12.51 8.31 -17.77
C TYR A 241 12.86 6.93 -17.23
N VAL A 242 13.83 6.84 -16.33
CA VAL A 242 14.22 5.56 -15.70
C VAL A 242 13.81 5.57 -14.24
N VAL A 243 12.94 4.64 -13.85
CA VAL A 243 12.46 4.45 -12.48
C VAL A 243 13.56 3.77 -11.65
N GLN A 244 14.22 4.53 -10.78
CA GLN A 244 15.29 4.07 -9.90
C GLN A 244 15.60 5.15 -8.86
N SER A 245 16.08 4.77 -7.69
CA SER A 245 16.45 5.70 -6.62
C SER A 245 17.82 5.39 -6.05
N SER A 246 18.57 6.44 -5.68
CA SER A 246 19.78 6.31 -4.88
C SER A 246 19.47 6.14 -3.39
N ASP A 247 18.24 6.46 -2.95
CA ASP A 247 17.76 6.18 -1.61
C ASP A 247 17.48 4.67 -1.47
N PRO A 248 18.19 3.94 -0.59
CA PRO A 248 18.03 2.49 -0.43
C PRO A 248 16.61 2.08 -0.04
N THR A 249 15.89 2.91 0.70
CA THR A 249 14.51 2.66 1.15
C THR A 249 13.56 2.80 -0.03
N VAL A 250 13.66 3.89 -0.78
CA VAL A 250 12.82 4.09 -1.97
C VAL A 250 13.14 3.04 -3.02
N GLN A 251 14.41 2.73 -3.24
CA GLN A 251 14.85 1.69 -4.17
C GLN A 251 14.33 0.30 -3.78
N TYR A 252 14.26 -0.01 -2.49
CA TYR A 252 13.61 -1.22 -1.99
C TYR A 252 12.11 -1.26 -2.35
N TYR A 253 11.38 -0.16 -2.14
CA TYR A 253 9.96 -0.08 -2.52
C TYR A 253 9.72 -0.21 -4.03
N LEU A 254 10.56 0.42 -4.84
CA LEU A 254 10.49 0.29 -6.30
C LEU A 254 10.71 -1.16 -6.76
N ASN A 255 11.61 -1.90 -6.08
CA ASN A 255 11.85 -3.31 -6.40
C ASN A 255 10.63 -4.19 -6.08
N ILE A 256 10.01 -4.03 -4.91
CA ILE A 256 8.86 -4.86 -4.52
C ILE A 256 7.60 -4.56 -5.35
N MET A 257 7.46 -3.33 -5.87
CA MET A 257 6.35 -2.96 -6.76
C MET A 257 6.61 -3.38 -8.22
N GLY A 258 7.78 -3.99 -8.52
CA GLY A 258 8.17 -4.32 -9.90
C GLY A 258 8.41 -3.10 -10.79
N LEU A 259 8.57 -1.92 -10.18
CA LEU A 259 8.73 -0.65 -10.90
C LEU A 259 10.20 -0.33 -11.16
N SER A 260 11.12 -0.86 -10.36
CA SER A 260 12.56 -0.64 -10.51
C SER A 260 13.08 -1.05 -11.89
N GLY A 261 13.78 -0.13 -12.55
CA GLY A 261 14.29 -0.31 -13.91
C GLY A 261 13.25 -0.10 -15.01
N THR A 262 11.98 0.15 -14.66
CA THR A 262 10.96 0.53 -15.64
C THR A 262 11.41 1.79 -16.36
N THR A 263 11.36 1.74 -17.69
CA THR A 263 11.83 2.82 -18.55
C THR A 263 10.71 3.29 -19.45
N TYR A 264 10.47 4.60 -19.47
CA TYR A 264 9.59 5.24 -20.43
C TYR A 264 10.43 6.09 -21.39
N ALA A 265 10.11 6.04 -22.68
CA ALA A 265 10.71 6.95 -23.66
C ALA A 265 9.95 8.27 -23.66
N VAL A 266 10.67 9.38 -23.68
CA VAL A 266 10.08 10.72 -23.86
C VAL A 266 10.53 11.23 -25.21
N ASP A 267 9.58 11.51 -26.11
CA ASP A 267 9.88 12.03 -27.43
C ASP A 267 10.16 13.54 -27.43
N ASP A 268 10.51 14.07 -28.60
CA ASP A 268 10.86 15.48 -28.78
C ASP A 268 9.68 16.44 -28.54
N ASP A 269 8.44 15.93 -28.61
CA ASP A 269 7.20 16.66 -28.32
C ASP A 269 6.81 16.57 -26.83
N GLY A 270 7.58 15.81 -26.02
CA GLY A 270 7.35 15.63 -24.60
C GLY A 270 6.33 14.54 -24.26
N VAL A 271 5.94 13.68 -25.20
CA VAL A 271 5.03 12.56 -24.94
C VAL A 271 5.79 11.42 -24.25
N ILE A 272 5.20 10.86 -23.20
CA ILE A 272 5.76 9.73 -22.44
C ILE A 272 5.20 8.43 -23.02
N TRP A 273 6.09 7.54 -23.46
CA TRP A 273 5.78 6.25 -24.07
C TRP A 273 6.26 5.09 -23.19
N GLY A 274 5.35 4.15 -22.92
CA GLY A 274 5.64 2.86 -22.29
C GLY A 274 5.40 1.71 -23.26
N GLN A 275 5.43 0.47 -22.75
CA GLN A 275 5.10 -0.73 -23.52
C GLN A 275 3.93 -1.46 -22.86
N ASN A 276 2.98 -1.94 -23.66
CA ASN A 276 1.95 -2.86 -23.17
C ASN A 276 2.50 -4.30 -23.01
N ALA A 277 1.66 -5.22 -22.53
CA ALA A 277 2.01 -6.64 -22.36
C ALA A 277 2.50 -7.35 -23.64
N TRP A 278 2.28 -6.74 -24.81
CA TRP A 278 2.69 -7.26 -26.12
C TRP A 278 3.89 -6.52 -26.72
N GLY A 279 4.54 -5.65 -25.94
CA GLY A 279 5.71 -4.86 -26.36
C GLY A 279 5.38 -3.70 -27.31
N GLN A 280 4.11 -3.36 -27.49
CA GLN A 280 3.71 -2.25 -28.37
C GLN A 280 3.80 -0.92 -27.61
N PRO A 281 4.24 0.16 -28.28
CA PRO A 281 4.32 1.48 -27.66
C PRO A 281 2.92 2.00 -27.32
N VAL A 282 2.74 2.46 -26.09
CA VAL A 282 1.51 3.08 -25.61
C VAL A 282 1.86 4.41 -24.98
N GLN A 283 1.07 5.45 -25.29
CA GLN A 283 1.19 6.74 -24.64
C GLN A 283 0.74 6.62 -23.19
N MET A 284 1.64 6.94 -22.27
CA MET A 284 1.44 6.86 -20.83
C MET A 284 1.20 8.24 -20.22
N GLY A 285 1.59 9.32 -20.90
CA GLY A 285 1.54 10.67 -20.33
C GLY A 285 2.23 11.72 -21.18
N TYR A 286 2.54 12.86 -20.55
CA TYR A 286 3.23 13.99 -21.17
C TYR A 286 4.12 14.73 -20.15
N VAL A 287 5.08 15.47 -20.68
CA VAL A 287 6.02 16.31 -19.92
C VAL A 287 5.73 17.77 -20.24
N THR A 288 5.45 18.55 -19.20
CA THR A 288 5.26 20.00 -19.29
C THR A 288 6.48 20.71 -18.72
N TYR A 289 7.28 21.31 -19.60
CA TYR A 289 8.44 22.11 -19.19
C TYR A 289 8.01 23.46 -18.60
N GLN A 290 8.62 23.84 -17.49
CA GLN A 290 8.46 25.18 -16.93
C GLN A 290 9.16 26.19 -17.84
N ARG A 291 8.51 27.33 -18.08
CA ARG A 291 9.05 28.43 -18.88
C ARG A 291 9.94 29.35 -18.04
#